data_AF-X1BWS0-F1
#
_entry.id   AF-X1BWS0-F1
#
_cell.length_a   1.000
_cell.length_b   1.000
_cell.length_c   1.000
_cell.angle_alpha   90.00
_cell.angle_beta   90.00
_cell.angle_gamma   90.00
#
_symmetry.space_group_name_H-M   'P 1'
#
loop_
_entity.id
_entity.type
_entity.pdbx_description
1 polymer ?
#
loop_
_entity_poly.entity_id
_entity_poly.type
_entity_poly.pdbx_seq_one_letter_code
_entity_poly.pdbx_strand_id
1 'polypeptide(L)'
;MARDGRSGRPYFLEIGELIMTGFRKDGAEAVYINGARAGALSGSGANAIASEAGWKTIIDGVVFDDDPTSMNSAPITVTGLNKVWVLLDIDSTSNPTTITFTPQYTDDGGNTYYDFQQGIWASMIFEDTATAAGIKKAFILDMAGIDMWRMSITTAGTDASKKFTVTVKTRGYN
;
A
#
# COMPACT_ATOMS: atom_id res chain seq x y z
N MET A 1 25.30 61.12 26.73
CA MET A 1 24.97 61.43 25.33
C MET A 1 25.06 60.14 24.54
N ALA A 2 23.92 59.62 24.08
CA ALA A 2 23.86 58.48 23.16
C ALA A 2 24.07 58.98 21.72
N ARG A 3 24.98 58.35 20.99
CA ARG A 3 24.91 58.24 19.52
C ARG A 3 25.46 56.89 19.10
N ASP A 4 24.51 55.96 19.01
CA ASP A 4 24.56 54.70 18.26
C ASP A 4 24.85 55.02 16.79
N GLY A 5 26.01 54.58 16.30
CA GLY A 5 26.48 54.73 14.93
C GLY A 5 26.01 53.58 14.07
N ARG A 6 24.73 53.58 13.67
CA ARG A 6 24.20 52.66 12.65
C ARG A 6 24.68 53.07 11.26
N SER A 7 25.71 52.42 10.74
CA SER A 7 25.96 52.36 9.29
C SER A 7 25.26 51.14 8.71
N GLY A 8 24.45 51.36 7.67
CA GLY A 8 23.51 50.36 7.16
C GLY A 8 23.97 49.50 5.99
N ARG A 9 23.16 48.45 5.81
CA ARG A 9 22.90 47.58 4.63
C ARG A 9 23.86 46.39 4.45
N PRO A 10 23.40 45.28 3.82
CA PRO A 10 22.06 44.67 3.76
C PRO A 10 22.05 43.27 4.40
N TYR A 11 20.88 42.79 4.81
CA TYR A 11 20.67 41.41 5.26
C TYR A 11 20.61 40.49 4.04
N PHE A 12 21.58 39.60 3.93
CA PHE A 12 21.48 38.44 3.04
C PHE A 12 20.96 37.26 3.87
N LEU A 13 19.70 36.89 3.62
CA LEU A 13 19.19 35.57 3.96
C LEU A 13 19.55 34.66 2.79
N GLU A 14 20.73 34.08 2.81
CA GLU A 14 21.04 32.93 1.95
C GLU A 14 20.52 31.67 2.63
N ILE A 15 19.32 31.23 2.22
CA ILE A 15 18.94 29.83 2.36
C ILE A 15 19.55 29.14 1.16
N GLY A 16 20.76 28.62 1.33
CA GLY A 16 21.52 27.95 0.28
C GLY A 16 22.38 26.84 0.87
N GLU A 17 21.92 25.62 0.65
CA GLU A 17 22.67 24.35 0.70
C GLU A 17 23.41 24.00 2.00
N LEU A 18 22.70 23.33 2.92
CA LEU A 18 23.35 22.41 3.85
C LEU A 18 23.69 21.11 3.10
N ILE A 19 24.77 21.11 2.33
CA ILE A 19 25.45 19.86 1.95
C ILE A 19 26.32 19.46 3.14
N MET A 20 25.78 18.62 4.01
CA MET A 20 26.59 17.90 5.00
C MET A 20 26.67 16.44 4.60
N THR A 21 27.70 16.09 3.82
CA THR A 21 28.19 14.71 3.70
C THR A 21 29.14 14.43 4.86
N GLY A 22 28.65 13.75 5.88
CA GLY A 22 29.47 13.22 6.96
C GLY A 22 29.54 11.71 6.86
N PHE A 23 30.67 11.17 6.41
CA PHE A 23 30.91 9.73 6.51
C PHE A 23 31.34 9.35 7.93
N ARG A 24 30.73 8.32 8.50
CA ARG A 24 31.31 7.55 9.62
C ARG A 24 31.55 6.10 9.20
N LYS A 25 32.57 5.53 9.83
CA LYS A 25 33.33 4.33 9.45
C LYS A 25 32.58 3.00 9.58
N ASP A 26 31.31 3.03 9.99
CA ASP A 26 30.61 1.87 10.53
C ASP A 26 29.26 1.64 9.82
N GLY A 27 29.24 1.63 8.48
CA GLY A 27 28.35 0.84 7.60
C GLY A 27 26.82 0.84 7.78
N ALA A 28 26.20 1.59 8.69
CA ALA A 28 24.75 1.62 8.88
C ALA A 28 24.26 3.06 9.10
N GLU A 29 23.57 3.63 8.12
CA GLU A 29 22.96 4.96 8.24
C GLU A 29 21.45 4.85 8.51
N ALA A 30 21.02 5.49 9.60
CA ALA A 30 19.65 5.94 9.75
C ALA A 30 19.52 7.32 9.10
N VAL A 31 18.64 7.44 8.12
CA VAL A 31 18.29 8.69 7.45
C VAL A 31 17.34 9.48 8.36
N TYR A 32 17.69 10.73 8.68
CA TYR A 32 16.85 11.65 9.44
C TYR A 32 16.13 12.61 8.48
N ILE A 33 14.79 12.60 8.50
CA ILE A 33 13.97 13.61 7.84
C ILE A 33 13.30 14.46 8.93
N ASN A 34 13.54 15.77 8.94
CA ASN A 34 12.80 16.78 9.73
C ASN A 34 12.61 16.48 11.24
N GLY A 35 13.71 16.29 11.99
CA GLY A 35 13.70 16.53 13.44
C GLY A 35 12.93 15.54 14.32
N ALA A 36 12.32 14.48 13.77
CA ALA A 36 11.80 13.37 14.55
C ALA A 36 12.84 12.23 14.61
N ARG A 37 13.02 11.62 15.79
CA ARG A 37 13.79 10.39 15.90
C ARG A 37 13.12 9.33 15.03
N ALA A 38 13.84 8.72 14.09
CA ALA A 38 13.49 7.43 13.50
C ALA A 38 13.65 6.31 14.56
N GLY A 39 12.96 6.47 15.68
CA GLY A 39 13.01 5.58 16.84
C GLY A 39 11.85 4.61 16.79
N ALA A 40 12.19 3.32 16.62
CA ALA A 40 11.34 2.14 16.77
C ALA A 40 10.41 1.78 15.59
N LEU A 41 11.00 1.39 14.45
CA LEU A 41 10.42 0.36 13.59
C LEU A 41 11.02 -1.01 13.98
N SER A 42 10.79 -1.41 15.22
CA SER A 42 11.01 -2.80 15.66
C SER A 42 9.75 -3.24 16.40
N GLY A 43 8.73 -3.59 15.63
CA GLY A 43 7.47 -4.10 16.12
C GLY A 43 6.45 -4.25 14.98
N SER A 44 6.36 -5.43 14.40
CA SER A 44 5.21 -5.91 13.60
C SER A 44 4.85 -5.14 12.30
N GLY A 45 5.50 -5.51 11.19
CA GLY A 45 4.81 -5.93 9.95
C GLY A 45 3.86 -4.99 9.18
N ALA A 46 3.75 -3.69 9.48
CA ALA A 46 2.89 -2.78 8.71
C ALA A 46 3.63 -2.24 7.48
N ASN A 47 3.26 -2.75 6.31
CA ASN A 47 3.84 -2.39 5.03
C ASN A 47 3.26 -1.03 4.57
N ALA A 48 3.69 0.11 5.11
CA ALA A 48 3.13 1.42 4.74
C ALA A 48 3.18 1.70 3.21
N ILE A 49 2.13 2.32 2.66
CA ILE A 49 2.20 3.00 1.36
C ILE A 49 2.66 4.42 1.66
N ALA A 50 3.98 4.65 1.68
CA ALA A 50 4.49 6.02 1.67
C ALA A 50 4.02 6.70 0.38
N SER A 51 3.60 7.97 0.47
CA SER A 51 3.04 8.78 -0.62
C SER A 51 4.02 9.09 -1.78
N GLU A 52 5.07 8.28 -1.96
CA GLU A 52 6.17 8.57 -2.89
C GLU A 52 6.25 7.52 -4.03
N ALA A 53 5.76 7.96 -5.18
CA ALA A 53 6.06 7.58 -6.57
C ALA A 53 5.84 6.14 -7.11
N GLY A 54 5.67 5.09 -6.30
CA GLY A 54 5.66 3.70 -6.79
C GLY A 54 4.33 2.95 -6.71
N TRP A 55 4.13 2.00 -7.64
CA TRP A 55 3.18 0.89 -7.43
C TRP A 55 3.82 -0.13 -6.48
N LYS A 56 3.08 -0.55 -5.45
CA LYS A 56 3.50 -1.57 -4.48
C LYS A 56 2.76 -2.87 -4.74
N THR A 57 3.47 -3.98 -4.92
CA THR A 57 2.86 -5.31 -4.97
C THR A 57 2.54 -5.79 -3.56
N ILE A 58 1.29 -6.18 -3.32
CA ILE A 58 0.83 -6.70 -2.01
C ILE A 58 0.41 -8.18 -2.06
N ILE A 59 0.16 -8.70 -3.27
CA ILE A 59 0.00 -10.12 -3.58
C ILE A 59 0.74 -10.34 -4.90
N ASP A 60 1.60 -11.34 -4.98
CA ASP A 60 2.44 -11.59 -6.16
C ASP A 60 2.33 -13.05 -6.60
N GLY A 61 1.72 -13.28 -7.75
CA GLY A 61 1.68 -14.60 -8.38
C GLY A 61 1.12 -15.74 -7.52
N VAL A 62 0.21 -15.47 -6.59
CA VAL A 62 -0.32 -16.52 -5.70
C VAL A 62 -1.27 -17.42 -6.49
N VAL A 63 -1.01 -18.73 -6.43
CA VAL A 63 -1.81 -19.78 -7.07
C VAL A 63 -2.85 -20.31 -6.10
N PHE A 64 -4.08 -20.50 -6.58
CA PHE A 64 -5.20 -21.09 -5.83
C PHE A 64 -5.63 -22.38 -6.53
N ASP A 65 -5.51 -23.54 -5.86
CA ASP A 65 -5.66 -24.87 -6.46
C ASP A 65 -6.01 -26.01 -5.46
N ASP A 66 -7.12 -25.86 -4.72
CA ASP A 66 -7.53 -26.57 -3.49
C ASP A 66 -6.87 -26.07 -2.19
N ASP A 67 -5.65 -25.54 -2.23
CA ASP A 67 -5.03 -24.89 -1.07
C ASP A 67 -4.03 -23.79 -1.50
N PRO A 68 -4.25 -22.51 -1.14
CA PRO A 68 -5.35 -21.99 -0.33
C PRO A 68 -6.63 -21.77 -1.14
N THR A 69 -7.80 -21.93 -0.51
CA THR A 69 -9.10 -21.47 -1.06
C THR A 69 -9.45 -20.03 -0.64
N SER A 70 -8.70 -19.46 0.29
CA SER A 70 -8.82 -18.06 0.71
C SER A 70 -7.49 -17.53 1.23
N MET A 71 -7.25 -16.22 1.06
CA MET A 71 -6.09 -15.57 1.64
C MET A 71 -6.38 -14.10 1.97
N ASN A 72 -5.61 -13.57 2.90
CA ASN A 72 -5.53 -12.12 3.14
C ASN A 72 -4.13 -11.65 2.76
N SER A 73 -4.02 -10.50 2.09
CA SER A 73 -2.74 -9.84 1.94
C SER A 73 -2.21 -9.36 3.30
N ALA A 74 -0.91 -9.10 3.37
CA ALA A 74 -0.38 -8.29 4.46
C ALA A 74 -1.09 -6.92 4.48
N PRO A 75 -1.44 -6.39 5.67
CA PRO A 75 -2.07 -5.09 5.74
C PRO A 75 -1.05 -3.98 5.51
N ILE A 76 -1.54 -2.88 4.96
CA ILE A 76 -0.74 -1.71 4.63
C ILE A 76 -1.35 -0.48 5.30
N THR A 77 -0.48 0.36 5.86
CA THR A 77 -0.90 1.64 6.44
C THR A 77 -1.30 2.58 5.31
N VAL A 78 -2.50 3.17 5.45
CA VAL A 78 -3.09 4.13 4.52
C VAL A 78 -3.49 5.44 5.20
N THR A 79 -3.11 5.61 6.46
CA THR A 79 -3.36 6.83 7.26
C THR A 79 -2.89 8.08 6.50
N GLY A 80 -3.81 9.04 6.34
CA GLY A 80 -3.54 10.30 5.65
C GLY A 80 -3.68 10.26 4.12
N LEU A 81 -3.91 9.09 3.53
CA LEU A 81 -4.26 8.98 2.11
C LEU A 81 -5.73 9.32 1.89
N ASN A 82 -6.02 10.08 0.84
CA ASN A 82 -7.39 10.31 0.40
C ASN A 82 -7.89 9.17 -0.48
N LYS A 83 -7.00 8.62 -1.32
CA LYS A 83 -7.33 7.55 -2.27
C LYS A 83 -6.24 6.52 -2.40
N VAL A 84 -6.62 5.29 -2.76
CA VAL A 84 -5.71 4.20 -3.10
C VAL A 84 -6.15 3.56 -4.42
N TRP A 85 -5.27 3.59 -5.42
CA TRP A 85 -5.46 2.83 -6.64
C TRP A 85 -5.03 1.39 -6.45
N VAL A 86 -5.74 0.45 -7.04
CA VAL A 86 -5.38 -0.96 -7.04
C VAL A 86 -5.49 -1.51 -8.44
N LEU A 87 -4.54 -2.34 -8.81
CA LEU A 87 -4.51 -3.13 -10.04
C LEU A 87 -4.59 -4.60 -9.66
N LEU A 88 -5.46 -5.32 -10.35
CA LEU A 88 -5.55 -6.78 -10.30
C LEU A 88 -5.14 -7.35 -11.64
N ASP A 89 -4.25 -8.34 -11.60
CA ASP A 89 -3.92 -9.20 -12.73
C ASP A 89 -4.29 -10.64 -12.34
N ILE A 90 -5.16 -11.26 -13.14
CA ILE A 90 -5.73 -12.57 -12.89
C ILE A 90 -5.47 -13.44 -14.12
N ASP A 91 -4.92 -14.61 -13.89
CA ASP A 91 -4.64 -15.60 -14.95
C ASP A 91 -5.16 -16.96 -14.51
N SER A 92 -5.97 -17.62 -15.31
CA SER A 92 -6.57 -18.91 -14.99
C SER A 92 -6.18 -19.99 -16.01
N THR A 93 -6.13 -21.24 -15.56
CA THR A 93 -5.73 -22.37 -16.43
C THR A 93 -6.90 -23.26 -16.87
N SER A 94 -8.08 -23.19 -16.23
CA SER A 94 -9.27 -23.95 -16.66
C SER A 94 -10.54 -23.60 -15.85
N ASN A 95 -11.71 -23.67 -16.53
CA ASN A 95 -13.09 -23.92 -16.05
C ASN A 95 -13.66 -23.13 -14.84
N PRO A 96 -15.00 -23.06 -14.65
CA PRO A 96 -15.64 -22.11 -13.73
C PRO A 96 -15.10 -22.17 -12.30
N THR A 97 -14.37 -21.12 -11.94
CA THR A 97 -14.03 -20.76 -10.58
C THR A 97 -14.76 -19.47 -10.22
N THR A 98 -15.39 -19.43 -9.06
CA THR A 98 -15.88 -18.17 -8.49
C THR A 98 -14.78 -17.57 -7.63
N ILE A 99 -14.34 -16.37 -7.98
CA ILE A 99 -13.30 -15.64 -7.27
C ILE A 99 -13.92 -14.36 -6.73
N THR A 100 -13.79 -14.13 -5.43
CA THR A 100 -14.28 -12.91 -4.79
C THR A 100 -13.12 -12.13 -4.22
N PHE A 101 -13.02 -10.87 -4.62
CA PHE A 101 -12.05 -9.91 -4.07
C PHE A 101 -12.79 -8.94 -3.15
N THR A 102 -12.43 -8.95 -1.87
CA THR A 102 -13.03 -8.10 -0.84
C THR A 102 -11.96 -7.23 -0.22
N PRO A 103 -11.92 -5.93 -0.56
CA PRO A 103 -11.13 -4.96 0.17
C PRO A 103 -11.61 -4.90 1.63
N GLN A 104 -10.66 -4.87 2.57
CA GLN A 104 -10.94 -4.78 4.00
C GLN A 104 -10.14 -3.65 4.63
N TYR A 105 -10.72 -3.02 5.64
CA TYR A 105 -10.08 -1.91 6.36
C TYR A 105 -10.21 -2.05 7.87
N THR A 106 -9.38 -1.30 8.57
CA THR A 106 -9.37 -1.18 10.03
C THR A 106 -9.14 0.28 10.41
N ASP A 107 -9.80 0.70 11.48
CA ASP A 107 -9.61 1.97 12.18
C ASP A 107 -8.93 1.78 13.55
N ASP A 108 -8.59 0.54 13.89
CA ASP A 108 -8.12 0.12 15.22
C ASP A 108 -6.71 -0.51 15.21
N GLY A 109 -5.87 -0.17 14.23
CA GLY A 109 -4.50 -0.66 14.14
C GLY A 109 -4.39 -2.13 13.74
N GLY A 110 -5.40 -2.67 13.05
CA GLY A 110 -5.40 -4.04 12.54
C GLY A 110 -5.94 -5.10 13.48
N ASN A 111 -6.67 -4.70 14.53
CA ASN A 111 -7.31 -5.67 15.44
C ASN A 111 -8.61 -6.21 14.84
N THR A 112 -9.42 -5.34 14.23
CA THR A 112 -10.69 -5.70 13.59
C THR A 112 -10.69 -5.23 12.15
N TYR A 113 -11.01 -6.14 11.22
CA TYR A 113 -11.16 -5.80 9.81
C TYR A 113 -12.63 -5.81 9.41
N TYR A 114 -13.04 -4.74 8.76
CA TYR A 114 -14.37 -4.57 8.19
C TYR A 114 -14.31 -4.68 6.68
N ASP A 115 -15.28 -5.37 6.10
CA ASP A 115 -15.45 -5.41 4.65
C ASP A 115 -15.98 -4.08 4.14
N PHE A 116 -15.48 -3.62 2.99
CA PHE A 116 -16.15 -2.56 2.26
C PHE A 116 -17.53 -3.05 1.78
N GLN A 117 -18.60 -2.39 2.23
CA GLN A 117 -19.98 -2.74 1.88
C GLN A 117 -20.38 -2.23 0.48
N GLN A 118 -21.28 -3.00 -0.17
CA GLN A 118 -21.79 -2.79 -1.52
C GLN A 118 -22.26 -1.34 -1.77
N GLY A 119 -21.61 -0.66 -2.73
CA GLY A 119 -21.87 0.73 -3.10
C GLY A 119 -20.68 1.31 -3.87
N ILE A 120 -19.97 2.26 -3.26
CA ILE A 120 -18.67 2.76 -3.78
C ILE A 120 -17.65 1.60 -3.94
N TRP A 121 -17.93 0.45 -3.31
CA TRP A 121 -17.25 -0.84 -3.48
C TRP A 121 -18.26 -1.98 -3.38
N ALA A 122 -18.40 -2.82 -4.39
CA ALA A 122 -18.95 -4.17 -4.22
C ALA A 122 -17.75 -5.14 -4.16
N SER A 123 -17.84 -6.19 -3.34
CA SER A 123 -17.00 -7.38 -3.52
C SER A 123 -16.96 -7.71 -5.00
N MET A 124 -15.77 -7.69 -5.61
CA MET A 124 -15.68 -7.94 -7.04
C MET A 124 -15.75 -9.44 -7.23
N ILE A 125 -16.87 -9.90 -7.76
CA ILE A 125 -17.09 -11.31 -8.09
C ILE A 125 -16.66 -11.50 -9.54
N PHE A 126 -15.73 -12.43 -9.73
CA PHE A 126 -15.31 -12.90 -11.02
C PHE A 126 -15.72 -14.37 -11.17
N GLU A 127 -16.35 -14.71 -12.28
CA GLU A 127 -16.70 -16.08 -12.63
C GLU A 127 -15.96 -16.47 -13.90
N ASP A 128 -15.06 -17.45 -13.77
CA ASP A 128 -14.20 -17.85 -14.88
C ASP A 128 -14.82 -18.94 -15.75
N THR A 129 -15.84 -18.59 -16.55
CA THR A 129 -16.58 -19.61 -17.33
C THR A 129 -15.76 -20.30 -18.44
N ALA A 130 -14.55 -19.83 -18.76
CA ALA A 130 -13.59 -20.44 -19.70
C ALA A 130 -12.16 -19.97 -19.37
N THR A 131 -11.12 -20.74 -19.70
CA THR A 131 -9.72 -20.34 -19.48
C THR A 131 -9.45 -18.91 -19.94
N ALA A 132 -9.10 -18.03 -19.01
CA ALA A 132 -8.89 -16.63 -19.26
C ALA A 132 -7.45 -16.23 -18.91
N ALA A 133 -6.66 -15.90 -19.94
CA ALA A 133 -5.31 -15.41 -19.76
C ALA A 133 -5.29 -13.88 -19.60
N GLY A 134 -4.74 -13.40 -18.48
CA GLY A 134 -4.34 -12.00 -18.31
C GLY A 134 -5.49 -10.99 -18.19
N ILE A 135 -6.47 -11.28 -17.34
CA ILE A 135 -7.51 -10.31 -16.98
C ILE A 135 -6.90 -9.22 -16.13
N LYS A 136 -6.99 -7.98 -16.62
CA LYS A 136 -6.51 -6.79 -15.92
C LYS A 136 -7.66 -5.91 -15.49
N LYS A 137 -7.71 -5.57 -14.20
CA LYS A 137 -8.69 -4.65 -13.62
C LYS A 137 -7.98 -3.57 -12.82
N ALA A 138 -8.56 -2.38 -12.78
CA ALA A 138 -8.05 -1.23 -12.05
C ALA A 138 -9.21 -0.52 -11.34
N PHE A 139 -8.97 -0.03 -10.12
CA PHE A 139 -9.99 0.64 -9.32
C PHE A 139 -9.38 1.58 -8.27
N ILE A 140 -10.18 2.51 -7.73
CA ILE A 140 -9.72 3.61 -6.86
C ILE A 140 -10.56 3.70 -5.59
N LEU A 141 -9.99 3.26 -4.46
CA LEU A 141 -10.61 3.25 -3.14
C LEU A 141 -10.51 4.63 -2.47
N ASP A 142 -11.58 5.05 -1.79
CA ASP A 142 -11.54 6.18 -0.86
C ASP A 142 -11.02 5.73 0.50
N MET A 143 -10.06 6.47 1.07
CA MET A 143 -9.33 6.07 2.28
C MET A 143 -9.41 7.07 3.45
N ALA A 144 -10.24 8.10 3.31
CA ALA A 144 -10.40 9.11 4.35
C ALA A 144 -10.86 8.47 5.68
N GLY A 145 -10.06 8.65 6.73
CA GLY A 145 -10.35 8.13 8.07
C GLY A 145 -10.00 6.65 8.29
N ILE A 146 -9.31 6.00 7.36
CA ILE A 146 -8.87 4.61 7.48
C ILE A 146 -7.40 4.56 7.94
N ASP A 147 -7.08 3.66 8.87
CA ASP A 147 -5.72 3.47 9.36
C ASP A 147 -4.94 2.45 8.51
N MET A 148 -5.50 1.24 8.37
CA MET A 148 -4.89 0.20 7.53
C MET A 148 -5.91 -0.45 6.59
N TRP A 149 -5.38 -0.97 5.49
CA TRP A 149 -6.15 -1.65 4.45
C TRP A 149 -5.48 -2.97 4.05
N ARG A 150 -6.27 -3.95 3.60
CA ARG A 150 -5.77 -5.19 2.99
C ARG A 150 -6.74 -5.71 1.94
N MET A 151 -6.27 -6.65 1.12
CA MET A 151 -7.11 -7.41 0.19
C MET A 151 -7.41 -8.80 0.77
N SER A 152 -8.69 -9.16 0.84
CA SER A 152 -9.14 -10.53 1.09
C SER A 152 -9.57 -11.17 -0.24
N ILE A 153 -9.16 -12.41 -0.48
CA ILE A 153 -9.53 -13.19 -1.66
C ILE A 153 -10.16 -14.48 -1.17
N THR A 154 -11.32 -14.83 -1.70
CA THR A 154 -11.97 -16.12 -1.46
C THR A 154 -12.34 -16.77 -2.79
N THR A 155 -12.30 -18.09 -2.82
CA THR A 155 -12.46 -18.88 -4.03
C THR A 155 -13.39 -20.05 -3.77
N ALA A 156 -14.16 -20.41 -4.78
CA ALA A 156 -14.99 -21.61 -4.78
C ALA A 156 -14.83 -22.35 -6.12
N GLY A 157 -14.80 -23.67 -6.05
CA GLY A 157 -14.71 -24.55 -7.21
C GLY A 157 -13.31 -24.71 -7.81
N THR A 158 -12.25 -24.25 -7.13
CA THR A 158 -10.85 -24.52 -7.47
C THR A 158 -10.47 -25.94 -7.07
N ASP A 159 -9.58 -26.56 -7.85
CA ASP A 159 -8.94 -27.82 -7.49
C ASP A 159 -7.53 -27.94 -8.10
N ALA A 160 -6.80 -29.01 -7.81
CA ALA A 160 -5.45 -29.23 -8.38
C ALA A 160 -5.39 -29.18 -9.93
N SER A 161 -6.52 -29.31 -10.64
CA SER A 161 -6.63 -29.16 -12.09
C SER A 161 -7.24 -27.83 -12.55
N LYS A 162 -7.86 -27.08 -11.63
CA LYS A 162 -8.52 -25.77 -11.84
C LYS A 162 -7.87 -24.72 -10.96
N LYS A 163 -6.93 -23.99 -11.57
CA LYS A 163 -6.09 -23.02 -10.88
C LYS A 163 -6.28 -21.64 -11.44
N PHE A 164 -6.06 -20.64 -10.59
CA PHE A 164 -5.81 -19.29 -11.04
C PHE A 164 -4.68 -18.65 -10.22
N THR A 165 -4.06 -17.65 -10.81
CA THR A 165 -2.98 -16.86 -10.26
C THR A 165 -3.45 -15.42 -10.09
N VAL A 166 -3.14 -14.80 -8.96
CA VAL A 166 -3.43 -13.38 -8.72
C VAL A 166 -2.18 -12.60 -8.39
N THR A 167 -2.07 -11.43 -9.01
CA THR A 167 -1.18 -10.35 -8.59
C THR A 167 -1.99 -9.10 -8.27
N VAL A 168 -1.72 -8.49 -7.12
CA VAL A 168 -2.37 -7.23 -6.68
C VAL A 168 -1.31 -6.17 -6.44
N LYS A 169 -1.46 -5.03 -7.11
CA LYS A 169 -0.62 -3.84 -6.93
C LYS A 169 -1.44 -2.67 -6.46
N THR A 170 -0.85 -1.79 -5.66
CA THR A 170 -1.54 -0.66 -5.04
C THR A 170 -0.69 0.60 -5.04
N ARG A 171 -1.32 1.77 -5.06
CA ARG A 171 -0.65 3.07 -4.98
C ARG A 171 -1.53 4.09 -4.27
N GLY A 172 -0.95 4.79 -3.30
CA GLY A 172 -1.62 5.82 -2.51
C GLY A 172 -1.53 7.22 -3.11
N TYR A 173 -2.55 8.02 -2.86
CA TYR A 173 -2.66 9.42 -3.26
C TYR A 173 -3.28 10.26 -2.14
N ASN A 174 -2.70 11.44 -1.93
CA ASN A 174 -3.25 12.50 -1.09
C ASN A 174 -4.01 13.50 -1.96
#